data_AF-A0A954ZKM6-F1
#
_entry.id   AF-A0A954ZKM6-F1
#
_cell.length_a   1.000
_cell.length_b   1.000
_cell.length_c   1.000
_cell.angle_alpha   90.00
_cell.angle_beta   90.00
_cell.angle_gamma   90.00
#
_symmetry.space_group_name_H-M   'P 1'
#
loop_
_entity.id
_entity.type
_entity.pdbx_description
1 polymer ?
#
loop_
_entity_poly.entity_id
_entity_poly.type
_entity_poly.pdbx_seq_one_letter_code
_entity_poly.pdbx_strand_id
1 'polypeptide(L)'
;MNPLLKFSNFPQAKEATDEVMDELAGMETLVRIVTPKLQSTSDEDRRREMQAELDRAEAALPALRRQALHAFRSALQLAGPEISSDEVNSMRANLAYLYLTQGQYLEAAVIADFVVRRFADHAAAPQTAQFALKAYLELYAAEPNEEFQKEWLDRASKIAQYTADRWPRRSESIDARVTLINIAITQQRFAEAQQQLQLIPADSDRRGTVELTIGQALWVGYLRAMQERREGSAGNVDQPTDPQLEEMKTAAEAILQQGIERMQVNGASETLIRATLALADLKVDTSQFDDAIQLLEDPATGPLTLANNHSPLLQGSGLTEATYRTALRAAIARLPEAADPQAAMTAAINTMDQLRQAVGDTPEGRKRLVAVYIHLAADLRKQMELATPEVRRSLAEGFELFLRQVGEGSTETNVLSWVAETFFSLGEGFASGQKELPP
;
A
#
# COMPACT_ATOMS: atom_id res chain seq x y z
N MET A 1 5.51 17.23 -42.70
CA MET A 1 6.29 16.02 -42.33
C MET A 1 7.73 16.27 -42.74
N ASN A 2 8.65 16.33 -41.78
CA ASN A 2 10.09 16.33 -42.09
C ASN A 2 10.44 14.90 -42.58
N PRO A 3 11.09 14.70 -43.74
CA PRO A 3 11.47 13.37 -44.18
C PRO A 3 12.46 12.79 -43.18
N LEU A 4 12.15 11.62 -42.63
CA LEU A 4 13.06 10.90 -41.74
C LEU A 4 14.38 10.63 -42.47
N LEU A 5 15.50 10.94 -41.83
CA LEU A 5 16.84 10.74 -42.37
C LEU A 5 17.03 9.28 -42.83
N LYS A 6 17.61 9.09 -44.02
CA LYS A 6 18.00 7.76 -44.49
C LYS A 6 19.44 7.51 -44.08
N PHE A 7 19.67 6.38 -43.40
CA PHE A 7 21.00 5.95 -42.99
C PHE A 7 21.55 4.91 -43.97
N SER A 8 22.84 4.97 -44.24
CA SER A 8 23.50 4.10 -45.23
C SER A 8 24.25 2.93 -44.58
N ASN A 9 24.56 3.03 -43.28
CA ASN A 9 25.25 1.98 -42.51
C ASN A 9 24.94 2.10 -41.01
N PHE A 10 25.32 1.07 -40.24
CA PHE A 10 25.11 1.01 -38.80
C PHE A 10 25.77 2.16 -38.03
N PRO A 11 27.07 2.50 -38.23
CA PRO A 11 27.70 3.61 -37.51
C PRO A 11 26.97 4.94 -37.65
N GLN A 12 26.52 5.29 -38.86
CA GLN A 12 25.78 6.52 -39.11
C GLN A 12 24.44 6.54 -38.37
N ALA A 13 23.73 5.41 -38.35
CA ALA A 13 22.46 5.31 -37.62
C ALA A 13 22.68 5.37 -36.09
N LYS A 14 23.77 4.78 -35.59
CA LYS A 14 24.15 4.80 -34.17
C LYS A 14 24.53 6.21 -33.70
N GLU A 15 25.34 6.93 -34.48
CA GLU A 15 25.68 8.34 -34.18
C GLU A 15 24.40 9.18 -34.08
N ALA A 16 23.46 9.00 -35.01
CA ALA A 16 22.16 9.66 -34.96
C ALA A 16 21.31 9.22 -33.75
N THR A 17 21.43 7.99 -33.26
CA THR A 17 20.77 7.59 -32.00
C THR A 17 21.36 8.31 -30.80
N ASP A 18 22.67 8.53 -30.76
CA ASP A 18 23.31 9.20 -29.64
C ASP A 18 22.92 10.69 -29.63
N GLU A 19 23.01 11.38 -30.77
CA GLU A 19 22.63 12.79 -30.92
C GLU A 19 21.18 13.06 -30.49
N VAL A 20 20.24 12.25 -31.00
CA VAL A 20 18.81 12.46 -30.70
C VAL A 20 18.46 12.11 -29.26
N MET A 21 19.18 11.16 -28.64
CA MET A 21 18.97 10.81 -27.24
C MET A 21 19.51 11.91 -26.30
N ASP A 22 20.64 12.52 -26.65
CA ASP A 22 21.18 13.67 -25.91
C ASP A 22 20.23 14.86 -25.96
N GLU A 23 19.70 15.18 -27.15
CA GLU A 23 18.71 16.26 -27.30
C GLU A 23 17.41 15.94 -26.55
N LEU A 24 16.92 14.70 -26.64
CA LEU A 24 15.75 14.24 -25.92
C LEU A 24 15.93 14.37 -24.40
N ALA A 25 17.06 13.90 -23.86
CA ALA A 25 17.38 13.98 -22.44
C ALA A 25 17.49 15.44 -21.94
N GLY A 26 18.04 16.32 -22.78
CA GLY A 26 18.08 17.76 -22.52
C GLY A 26 16.69 18.38 -22.38
N MET A 27 15.79 18.09 -23.34
CA MET A 27 14.42 18.59 -23.31
C MET A 27 13.61 18.02 -22.13
N GLU A 28 13.73 16.73 -21.83
CA GLU A 28 13.05 16.10 -20.69
C GLU A 28 13.56 16.66 -19.35
N THR A 29 14.86 16.95 -19.25
CA THR A 29 15.44 17.59 -18.06
C THR A 29 14.94 19.02 -17.89
N LEU A 30 14.82 19.78 -18.98
CA LEU A 30 14.26 21.13 -18.96
C LEU A 30 12.84 21.10 -18.42
N VAL A 31 11.96 20.25 -18.97
CA VAL A 31 10.57 20.09 -18.49
C VAL A 31 10.56 19.80 -16.99
N ARG A 32 11.30 18.77 -16.54
CA ARG A 32 11.36 18.37 -15.13
C ARG A 32 11.79 19.49 -14.18
N ILE A 33 12.71 20.36 -14.60
CA ILE A 33 13.24 21.44 -13.76
C ILE A 33 12.36 22.69 -13.81
N VAL A 34 11.85 23.05 -14.99
CA VAL A 34 11.12 24.31 -15.22
C VAL A 34 9.69 24.22 -14.68
N THR A 35 8.99 23.09 -14.84
CA THR A 35 7.61 22.91 -14.37
C THR A 35 7.40 23.27 -12.89
N PRO A 36 8.15 22.71 -11.92
CA PRO A 36 7.96 23.08 -10.51
C PRO A 36 8.40 24.52 -10.21
N LYS A 37 9.48 25.00 -10.85
CA LYS A 37 9.96 26.38 -10.63
C LYS A 37 8.98 27.43 -11.11
N LEU A 38 8.25 27.14 -12.19
CA LEU A 38 7.22 28.03 -12.73
C LEU A 38 6.11 28.28 -11.71
N GLN A 39 5.71 27.24 -10.96
CA GLN A 39 4.69 27.33 -9.91
C GLN A 39 5.12 28.23 -8.74
N SER A 40 6.42 28.30 -8.45
CA SER A 40 6.97 29.10 -7.35
C SER A 40 7.48 30.49 -7.75
N THR A 41 7.52 30.83 -9.05
CA THR A 41 8.09 32.10 -9.52
C THR A 41 7.03 33.20 -9.46
N SER A 42 7.32 34.30 -8.76
CA SER A 42 6.41 35.46 -8.62
C SER A 42 6.57 36.52 -9.73
N ASP A 43 7.77 36.63 -10.30
CA ASP A 43 8.11 37.55 -11.39
C ASP A 43 7.39 37.17 -12.70
N GLU A 44 6.58 38.08 -13.25
CA GLU A 44 5.75 37.81 -14.43
C GLU A 44 6.56 37.64 -15.72
N ASP A 45 7.61 38.42 -15.93
CA ASP A 45 8.40 38.35 -17.16
C ASP A 45 9.24 37.07 -17.17
N ARG A 46 9.84 36.72 -16.03
CA ARG A 46 10.56 35.45 -15.87
C ARG A 46 9.63 34.25 -16.00
N ARG A 47 8.39 34.34 -15.49
CA ARG A 47 7.39 33.28 -15.64
C ARG A 47 7.00 33.10 -17.11
N ARG A 48 6.84 34.18 -17.88
CA ARG A 48 6.56 34.12 -19.33
C ARG A 48 7.70 33.49 -20.12
N GLU A 49 8.94 33.86 -19.81
CA GLU A 49 10.13 33.27 -20.44
C GLU A 49 10.21 31.75 -20.17
N MET A 50 10.08 31.35 -18.91
CA MET A 50 10.09 29.95 -18.51
C MET A 50 8.93 29.14 -19.13
N GLN A 51 7.73 29.73 -19.22
CA GLN A 51 6.61 29.10 -19.90
C GLN A 51 6.91 28.90 -21.40
N ALA A 52 7.50 29.89 -22.07
CA ALA A 52 7.84 29.78 -23.48
C ALA A 52 8.93 28.72 -23.73
N GLU A 53 9.91 28.57 -22.83
CA GLU A 53 10.89 27.48 -22.89
C GLU A 53 10.24 26.11 -22.69
N LEU A 54 9.34 26.00 -21.71
CA LEU A 54 8.59 24.78 -21.43
C LEU A 54 7.74 24.37 -22.65
N ASP A 55 6.97 25.31 -23.22
CA ASP A 55 6.12 25.07 -24.38
C ASP A 55 6.95 24.61 -25.59
N ARG A 56 8.13 25.19 -25.81
CA ARG A 56 9.04 24.78 -26.89
C ARG A 56 9.56 23.36 -26.67
N ALA A 57 10.00 23.03 -25.46
CA ALA A 57 10.49 21.70 -25.13
C ALA A 57 9.37 20.66 -25.32
N GLU A 58 8.19 20.91 -24.75
CA GLU A 58 7.02 20.04 -24.89
C GLU A 58 6.58 19.84 -26.34
N ALA A 59 6.64 20.90 -27.17
CA ALA A 59 6.36 20.80 -28.60
C ALA A 59 7.40 19.99 -29.39
N ALA A 60 8.67 20.02 -28.97
CA ALA A 60 9.77 19.31 -29.63
C ALA A 60 9.80 17.81 -29.30
N LEU A 61 9.44 17.43 -28.06
CA LEU A 61 9.53 16.04 -27.56
C LEU A 61 8.88 14.99 -28.47
N PRO A 62 7.65 15.16 -29.01
CA PRO A 62 7.06 14.17 -29.90
C PRO A 62 7.86 13.95 -31.20
N ALA A 63 8.50 14.99 -31.73
CA ALA A 63 9.31 14.90 -32.94
C ALA A 63 10.63 14.18 -32.65
N LEU A 64 11.31 14.51 -31.56
CA LEU A 64 12.55 13.86 -31.13
C LEU A 64 12.33 12.38 -30.84
N ARG A 65 11.25 12.02 -30.14
CA ARG A 65 10.88 10.61 -29.87
C ARG A 65 10.68 9.79 -31.15
N ARG A 66 10.02 10.37 -32.17
CA ARG A 66 9.87 9.71 -33.49
C ARG A 66 11.21 9.56 -34.22
N GLN A 67 12.08 10.56 -34.14
CA GLN A 67 13.41 10.50 -34.74
C GLN A 67 14.28 9.44 -34.06
N ALA A 68 14.25 9.37 -32.73
CA ALA A 68 14.93 8.35 -31.94
C ALA A 68 14.48 6.94 -32.35
N LEU A 69 13.16 6.68 -32.36
CA LEU A 69 12.63 5.38 -32.78
C LEU A 69 13.08 5.00 -34.20
N HIS A 70 13.06 5.95 -35.14
CA HIS A 70 13.52 5.73 -36.51
C HIS A 70 15.01 5.40 -36.57
N ALA A 71 15.85 6.15 -35.86
CA ALA A 71 17.28 5.94 -35.81
C ALA A 71 17.62 4.56 -35.21
N PHE A 72 17.04 4.20 -34.06
CA PHE A 72 17.27 2.89 -33.42
C PHE A 72 16.81 1.71 -34.29
N ARG A 73 15.63 1.81 -34.91
CA ARG A 73 15.13 0.78 -35.84
C ARG A 73 16.06 0.63 -37.05
N SER A 74 16.51 1.75 -37.61
CA SER A 74 17.42 1.75 -38.75
C SER A 74 18.78 1.17 -38.40
N ALA A 75 19.34 1.52 -37.23
CA ALA A 75 20.58 0.93 -36.74
C ALA A 75 20.44 -0.60 -36.63
N LEU A 76 19.38 -1.10 -35.99
CA LEU A 76 19.15 -2.54 -35.87
C LEU A 76 18.96 -3.25 -37.22
N GLN A 77 18.38 -2.58 -38.23
CA GLN A 77 18.23 -3.13 -39.58
C GLN A 77 19.56 -3.16 -40.36
N LEU A 78 20.43 -2.19 -40.10
CA LEU A 78 21.73 -2.04 -40.78
C LEU A 78 22.87 -2.79 -40.07
N ALA A 79 22.60 -3.43 -38.92
CA ALA A 79 23.57 -4.22 -38.19
C ALA A 79 23.96 -5.49 -38.97
N GLY A 80 25.18 -5.51 -39.51
CA GLY A 80 25.76 -6.68 -40.17
C GLY A 80 26.43 -7.65 -39.19
N PRO A 81 26.93 -8.81 -39.67
CA PRO A 81 27.60 -9.83 -38.86
C PRO A 81 28.86 -9.34 -38.12
N GLU A 82 29.46 -8.25 -38.59
CA GLU A 82 30.63 -7.60 -38.00
C GLU A 82 30.32 -6.78 -36.74
N ILE A 83 29.06 -6.41 -36.52
CA ILE A 83 28.65 -5.65 -35.35
C ILE A 83 28.55 -6.60 -34.16
N SER A 84 29.16 -6.20 -33.04
CA SER A 84 29.19 -7.05 -31.85
C SER A 84 27.77 -7.29 -31.30
N SER A 85 27.54 -8.49 -30.76
CA SER A 85 26.26 -8.79 -30.12
C SER A 85 25.95 -7.83 -28.96
N ASP A 86 26.97 -7.30 -28.29
CA ASP A 86 26.83 -6.35 -27.19
C ASP A 86 26.24 -5.02 -27.69
N GLU A 87 26.80 -4.46 -28.77
CA GLU A 87 26.28 -3.22 -29.36
C GLU A 87 24.85 -3.37 -29.89
N VAL A 88 24.54 -4.48 -30.56
CA VAL A 88 23.18 -4.74 -31.05
C VAL A 88 22.19 -4.83 -29.89
N ASN A 89 22.56 -5.48 -28.78
CA ASN A 89 21.68 -5.63 -27.62
C ASN A 89 21.56 -4.36 -26.80
N SER A 90 22.59 -3.52 -26.76
CA SER A 90 22.50 -2.15 -26.22
C SER A 90 21.48 -1.31 -27.00
N MET A 91 21.50 -1.39 -28.33
CA MET A 91 20.48 -0.72 -29.16
C MET A 91 19.07 -1.26 -28.90
N ARG A 92 18.90 -2.58 -28.72
CA ARG A 92 17.59 -3.19 -28.38
C ARG A 92 17.10 -2.74 -27.00
N ALA A 93 17.98 -2.69 -25.99
CA ALA A 93 17.63 -2.25 -24.65
C ALA A 93 17.14 -0.78 -24.65
N ASN A 94 17.86 0.11 -25.33
CA ASN A 94 17.46 1.51 -25.48
C ASN A 94 16.15 1.66 -26.29
N LEU A 95 15.98 0.86 -27.34
CA LEU A 95 14.73 0.85 -28.10
C LEU A 95 13.54 0.38 -27.24
N ALA A 96 13.73 -0.63 -26.39
CA ALA A 96 12.68 -1.08 -25.45
C ALA A 96 12.32 0.01 -24.44
N TYR A 97 13.31 0.73 -23.91
CA TYR A 97 13.07 1.90 -23.06
C TYR A 97 12.25 2.98 -23.78
N LEU A 98 12.59 3.30 -25.04
CA LEU A 98 11.86 4.30 -25.83
C LEU A 98 10.40 3.90 -26.09
N TYR A 99 10.13 2.62 -26.31
CA TYR A 99 8.77 2.14 -26.44
C TYR A 99 7.99 2.26 -25.13
N LEU A 100 8.63 1.89 -24.01
CA LEU A 100 8.03 1.96 -22.68
C LEU A 100 7.61 3.39 -22.33
N THR A 101 8.50 4.38 -22.55
CA THR A 101 8.20 5.80 -22.24
C THR A 101 7.17 6.43 -23.16
N GLN A 102 6.89 5.80 -24.32
CA GLN A 102 5.87 6.24 -25.27
C GLN A 102 4.54 5.50 -25.13
N GLY A 103 4.39 4.62 -24.14
CA GLY A 103 3.18 3.83 -23.95
C GLY A 103 3.00 2.67 -24.93
N GLN A 104 4.03 2.35 -25.72
CA GLN A 104 4.04 1.22 -26.65
C GLN A 104 4.46 -0.06 -25.91
N TYR A 105 3.61 -0.48 -24.96
CA TYR A 105 3.97 -1.49 -23.98
C TYR A 105 4.21 -2.87 -24.56
N LEU A 106 3.47 -3.28 -25.60
CA LEU A 106 3.68 -4.59 -26.22
C LEU A 106 5.06 -4.68 -26.88
N GLU A 107 5.44 -3.67 -27.66
CA GLU A 107 6.75 -3.58 -28.32
C GLU A 107 7.88 -3.52 -27.30
N ALA A 108 7.69 -2.72 -26.24
CA ALA A 108 8.65 -2.63 -25.13
C ALA A 108 8.87 -4.00 -24.48
N ALA A 109 7.78 -4.69 -24.13
CA ALA A 109 7.82 -5.97 -23.46
C ALA A 109 8.51 -7.05 -24.31
N VAL A 110 8.15 -7.14 -25.59
CA VAL A 110 8.71 -8.16 -26.51
C VAL A 110 10.22 -7.99 -26.68
N ILE A 111 10.69 -6.76 -26.91
CA ILE A 111 12.12 -6.51 -27.14
C ILE A 111 12.90 -6.66 -25.84
N ALA A 112 12.38 -6.13 -24.73
CA ALA A 112 13.04 -6.24 -23.44
C ALA A 112 13.14 -7.70 -22.98
N ASP A 113 12.06 -8.47 -23.04
CA ASP A 113 12.05 -9.89 -22.66
C ASP A 113 13.00 -10.72 -23.54
N PHE A 114 13.08 -10.40 -24.84
CA PHE A 114 14.07 -11.02 -25.74
C PHE A 114 15.52 -10.76 -25.28
N VAL A 115 15.87 -9.50 -25.02
CA VAL A 115 17.23 -9.14 -24.55
C VAL A 115 17.54 -9.88 -23.25
N VAL A 116 16.62 -9.86 -22.29
CA VAL A 116 16.79 -10.45 -20.96
C VAL A 116 16.98 -11.96 -21.03
N ARG A 117 16.16 -12.67 -21.80
CA ARG A 117 16.21 -14.14 -21.87
C ARG A 117 17.36 -14.68 -22.72
N ARG A 118 17.71 -13.98 -23.81
CA ARG A 118 18.73 -14.46 -24.75
C ARG A 118 20.13 -13.94 -24.45
N PHE A 119 20.22 -12.81 -23.75
CA PHE A 119 21.48 -12.12 -23.48
C PHE A 119 21.56 -11.70 -22.01
N ALA A 120 21.29 -12.63 -21.10
CA ALA A 120 21.28 -12.38 -19.66
C ALA A 120 22.64 -11.92 -19.09
N ASP A 121 23.73 -12.15 -19.80
CA ASP A 121 25.07 -11.69 -19.41
C ASP A 121 25.40 -10.28 -19.92
N HIS A 122 24.53 -9.70 -20.75
CA HIS A 122 24.67 -8.34 -21.22
C HIS A 122 24.53 -7.34 -20.07
N ALA A 123 25.36 -6.30 -20.06
CA ALA A 123 25.43 -5.35 -18.93
C ALA A 123 24.07 -4.67 -18.64
N ALA A 124 23.30 -4.36 -19.69
CA ALA A 124 21.98 -3.74 -19.57
C ALA A 124 20.83 -4.72 -19.28
N ALA A 125 21.06 -6.03 -19.27
CA ALA A 125 19.99 -7.02 -19.12
C ALA A 125 19.18 -6.87 -17.81
N PRO A 126 19.78 -6.63 -16.62
CA PRO A 126 19.02 -6.43 -15.38
C PRO A 126 18.06 -5.24 -15.46
N GLN A 127 18.53 -4.09 -15.93
CA GLN A 127 17.69 -2.90 -16.11
C GLN A 127 16.63 -3.12 -17.19
N THR A 128 16.98 -3.81 -18.27
CA THR A 128 16.03 -4.13 -19.35
C THR A 128 14.90 -5.04 -18.86
N ALA A 129 15.16 -5.91 -17.88
CA ALA A 129 14.12 -6.73 -17.26
C ALA A 129 13.07 -5.90 -16.53
N GLN A 130 13.46 -4.77 -15.92
CA GLN A 130 12.52 -3.82 -15.33
C GLN A 130 11.61 -3.18 -16.40
N PHE A 131 12.12 -2.96 -17.62
CA PHE A 131 11.30 -2.45 -18.71
C PHE A 131 10.25 -3.47 -19.16
N ALA A 132 10.64 -4.73 -19.31
CA ALA A 132 9.70 -5.81 -19.62
C ALA A 132 8.64 -5.96 -18.52
N LEU A 133 9.07 -5.99 -17.25
CA LEU A 133 8.19 -6.11 -16.11
C LEU A 133 7.16 -4.97 -16.06
N LYS A 134 7.63 -3.72 -16.15
CA LYS A 134 6.73 -2.55 -16.16
C LYS A 134 5.77 -2.63 -17.34
N ALA A 135 6.25 -2.93 -18.54
CA ALA A 135 5.40 -3.04 -19.73
C ALA A 135 4.30 -4.09 -19.58
N TYR A 136 4.59 -5.27 -19.02
CA TYR A 136 3.56 -6.28 -18.75
C TYR A 136 2.54 -5.83 -17.69
N LEU A 137 2.97 -5.12 -16.65
CA LEU A 137 2.05 -4.58 -15.63
C LEU A 137 1.13 -3.49 -16.21
N GLU A 138 1.63 -2.65 -17.12
CA GLU A 138 0.81 -1.66 -17.82
C GLU A 138 -0.20 -2.32 -18.76
N LEU A 139 0.20 -3.37 -19.49
CA LEU A 139 -0.72 -4.19 -20.30
C LEU A 139 -1.79 -4.85 -19.43
N TYR A 140 -1.41 -5.42 -18.27
CA TYR A 140 -2.35 -5.98 -17.29
C TYR A 140 -3.37 -4.94 -16.80
N ALA A 141 -2.91 -3.73 -16.47
CA ALA A 141 -3.77 -2.67 -15.95
C ALA A 141 -4.73 -2.10 -17.01
N ALA A 142 -4.31 -2.08 -18.28
CA ALA A 142 -5.11 -1.56 -19.39
C ALA A 142 -6.09 -2.59 -20.00
N GLU A 143 -5.94 -3.88 -19.68
CA GLU A 143 -6.68 -4.97 -20.30
C GLU A 143 -8.03 -5.22 -19.59
N PRO A 144 -9.18 -4.96 -20.25
CA PRO A 144 -10.50 -5.23 -19.66
C PRO A 144 -10.91 -6.71 -19.71
N ASN A 145 -10.30 -7.53 -20.56
CA ASN A 145 -10.64 -8.95 -20.68
C ASN A 145 -9.87 -9.78 -19.64
N GLU A 146 -10.58 -10.47 -18.75
CA GLU A 146 -9.97 -11.25 -17.66
C GLU A 146 -8.99 -12.35 -18.12
N GLU A 147 -9.22 -12.99 -19.27
CA GLU A 147 -8.34 -14.04 -19.79
C GLU A 147 -7.00 -13.45 -20.25
N PHE A 148 -7.05 -12.37 -21.04
CA PHE A 148 -5.84 -11.67 -21.48
C PHE A 148 -5.14 -10.96 -20.31
N GLN A 149 -5.91 -10.45 -19.36
CA GLN A 149 -5.37 -9.86 -18.15
C GLN A 149 -4.55 -10.89 -17.35
N LYS A 150 -5.05 -12.13 -17.21
CA LYS A 150 -4.31 -13.23 -16.56
C LYS A 150 -3.01 -13.57 -17.31
N GLU A 151 -3.03 -13.61 -18.64
CA GLU A 151 -1.83 -13.83 -19.47
C GLU A 151 -0.76 -12.74 -19.21
N TRP A 152 -1.16 -11.46 -19.15
CA TRP A 152 -0.21 -10.38 -18.87
C TRP A 152 0.37 -10.46 -17.45
N LEU A 153 -0.46 -10.81 -16.47
CA LEU A 153 -0.02 -11.00 -15.10
C LEU A 153 0.93 -12.19 -14.94
N ASP A 154 0.68 -13.28 -15.66
CA ASP A 154 1.56 -14.46 -15.72
C ASP A 154 2.92 -14.09 -16.35
N ARG A 155 2.93 -13.34 -17.45
CA ARG A 155 4.18 -12.84 -18.05
C ARG A 155 4.95 -11.91 -17.11
N ALA A 156 4.26 -10.98 -16.45
CA ALA A 156 4.87 -10.13 -15.42
C ALA A 156 5.48 -10.97 -14.29
N SER A 157 4.77 -11.97 -13.80
CA SER A 157 5.25 -12.88 -12.74
C SER A 157 6.48 -13.67 -13.21
N LYS A 158 6.45 -14.20 -14.43
CA LYS A 158 7.57 -14.97 -15.01
C LYS A 158 8.83 -14.13 -15.19
N ILE A 159 8.72 -12.89 -15.67
CA ILE A 159 9.89 -12.03 -15.83
C ILE A 159 10.42 -11.52 -14.49
N ALA A 160 9.53 -11.23 -13.53
CA ALA A 160 9.95 -10.84 -12.18
C ALA A 160 10.69 -11.99 -11.48
N GLN A 161 10.15 -13.21 -11.53
CA GLN A 161 10.81 -14.40 -10.98
C GLN A 161 12.17 -14.65 -11.64
N TYR A 162 12.23 -14.62 -12.98
CA TYR A 162 13.48 -14.77 -13.71
C TYR A 162 14.52 -13.72 -13.30
N THR A 163 14.11 -12.45 -13.17
CA THR A 163 14.98 -11.35 -12.76
C THR A 163 15.54 -11.60 -11.37
N ALA A 164 14.64 -11.90 -10.42
CA ALA A 164 14.97 -12.14 -9.01
C ALA A 164 15.94 -13.32 -8.82
N ASP A 165 15.81 -14.37 -9.62
CA ASP A 165 16.66 -15.57 -9.55
C ASP A 165 18.00 -15.37 -10.28
N ARG A 166 18.01 -14.63 -11.39
CA ARG A 166 19.21 -14.43 -12.21
C ARG A 166 20.19 -13.46 -11.57
N TRP A 167 19.69 -12.38 -10.92
CA TRP A 167 20.54 -11.32 -10.37
C TRP A 167 20.27 -11.02 -8.89
N PRO A 168 20.25 -12.03 -8.00
CA PRO A 168 19.61 -11.97 -6.68
C PRO A 168 20.10 -10.87 -5.72
N ARG A 169 21.28 -10.29 -5.97
CA ARG A 169 21.89 -9.22 -5.14
C ARG A 169 21.74 -7.82 -5.73
N ARG A 170 21.12 -7.66 -6.89
CA ARG A 170 20.92 -6.36 -7.53
C ARG A 170 19.61 -5.71 -7.07
N SER A 171 19.57 -4.38 -7.09
CA SER A 171 18.36 -3.61 -6.79
C SER A 171 17.18 -4.01 -7.66
N GLU A 172 17.41 -4.29 -8.95
CA GLU A 172 16.37 -4.73 -9.88
C GLU A 172 15.77 -6.08 -9.47
N SER A 173 16.53 -6.95 -8.80
CA SER A 173 15.98 -8.20 -8.26
C SER A 173 15.16 -7.96 -7.01
N ILE A 174 15.56 -7.02 -6.17
CA ILE A 174 14.77 -6.63 -4.99
C ILE A 174 13.44 -6.03 -5.45
N ASP A 175 13.45 -5.10 -6.41
CA ASP A 175 12.21 -4.51 -6.94
C ASP A 175 11.32 -5.58 -7.61
N ALA A 176 11.91 -6.55 -8.34
CA ALA A 176 11.15 -7.68 -8.89
C ALA A 176 10.50 -8.56 -7.79
N ARG A 177 11.20 -8.80 -6.66
CA ARG A 177 10.63 -9.51 -5.49
C ARG A 177 9.48 -8.72 -4.87
N VAL A 178 9.62 -7.41 -4.73
CA VAL A 178 8.55 -6.53 -4.25
C VAL A 178 7.31 -6.65 -5.14
N THR A 179 7.50 -6.69 -6.47
CA THR A 179 6.38 -6.93 -7.40
C THR A 179 5.73 -8.29 -7.19
N LEU A 180 6.50 -9.37 -7.07
CA LEU A 180 5.98 -10.72 -6.80
C LEU A 180 5.17 -10.77 -5.49
N ILE A 181 5.66 -10.09 -4.45
CA ILE A 181 4.96 -9.94 -3.16
C ILE A 181 3.60 -9.27 -3.34
N ASN A 182 3.55 -8.16 -4.08
CA ASN A 182 2.29 -7.43 -4.31
C ASN A 182 1.30 -8.26 -5.14
N ILE A 183 1.79 -9.02 -6.13
CA ILE A 183 0.96 -9.97 -6.91
C ILE A 183 0.41 -11.07 -5.99
N ALA A 184 1.26 -11.66 -5.15
CA ALA A 184 0.87 -12.70 -4.20
C ALA A 184 -0.18 -12.18 -3.20
N ILE A 185 0.01 -10.99 -2.63
CA ILE A 185 -0.97 -10.34 -1.74
C ILE A 185 -2.32 -10.14 -2.45
N THR A 186 -2.31 -9.62 -3.68
CA THR A 186 -3.53 -9.38 -4.46
C THR A 186 -4.30 -10.67 -4.72
N GLN A 187 -3.57 -11.78 -4.92
CA GLN A 187 -4.15 -13.10 -5.12
C GLN A 187 -4.36 -13.88 -3.81
N GLN A 188 -4.20 -13.24 -2.65
CA GLN A 188 -4.35 -13.84 -1.31
C GLN A 188 -3.39 -15.02 -1.03
N ARG A 189 -2.29 -15.11 -1.79
CA ARG A 189 -1.23 -16.13 -1.64
C ARG A 189 -0.19 -15.67 -0.62
N PHE A 190 -0.63 -15.47 0.62
CA PHE A 190 0.18 -14.83 1.66
C PHE A 190 1.48 -15.60 2.00
N ALA A 191 1.44 -16.92 1.99
CA ALA A 191 2.63 -17.76 2.21
C ALA A 191 3.72 -17.47 1.16
N GLU A 192 3.35 -17.29 -0.11
CA GLU A 192 4.31 -16.92 -1.16
C GLU A 192 4.89 -15.52 -0.96
N ALA A 193 4.07 -14.56 -0.52
CA ALA A 193 4.54 -13.21 -0.18
C ALA A 193 5.59 -13.25 0.94
N GLN A 194 5.37 -14.06 1.99
CA GLN A 194 6.32 -14.24 3.08
C GLN A 194 7.61 -14.94 2.62
N GLN A 195 7.52 -15.94 1.73
CA GLN A 195 8.70 -16.59 1.15
C GLN A 195 9.56 -15.60 0.35
N GLN A 196 8.94 -14.73 -0.46
CA GLN A 196 9.67 -13.70 -1.20
C GLN A 196 10.28 -12.65 -0.28
N LEU A 197 9.61 -12.28 0.81
CA LEU A 197 10.18 -11.40 1.83
C LEU A 197 11.47 -11.98 2.40
N GLN A 198 11.55 -13.28 2.71
CA GLN A 198 12.77 -13.91 3.23
C GLN A 198 13.97 -13.77 2.29
N LEU A 199 13.74 -13.57 0.99
CA LEU A 199 14.77 -13.40 -0.02
C LEU A 199 15.21 -11.93 -0.22
N ILE A 200 14.53 -10.97 0.41
CA ILE A 200 14.95 -9.57 0.46
C ILE A 200 15.97 -9.39 1.58
N PRO A 201 17.20 -8.88 1.32
CA PRO A 201 18.21 -8.66 2.34
C PRO A 201 17.70 -7.79 3.51
N ALA A 202 18.14 -8.11 4.73
CA ALA A 202 17.69 -7.40 5.93
C ALA A 202 18.16 -5.94 6.00
N ASP A 203 19.22 -5.59 5.28
CA ASP A 203 19.78 -4.24 5.13
C ASP A 203 19.23 -3.48 3.91
N SER A 204 18.33 -4.09 3.14
CA SER A 204 17.70 -3.43 1.99
C SER A 204 16.81 -2.28 2.43
N ASP A 205 16.92 -1.14 1.76
CA ASP A 205 16.03 0.02 1.96
C ASP A 205 14.56 -0.30 1.64
N ARG A 206 14.29 -1.37 0.89
CA ARG A 206 12.92 -1.85 0.61
C ARG A 206 12.34 -2.69 1.74
N ARG A 207 13.18 -3.25 2.62
CA ARG A 207 12.79 -4.29 3.58
C ARG A 207 11.66 -3.83 4.50
N GLY A 208 11.81 -2.67 5.15
CA GLY A 208 10.84 -2.17 6.12
C GLY A 208 9.47 -1.93 5.49
N THR A 209 9.42 -1.19 4.39
CA THR A 209 8.16 -0.93 3.67
C THR A 209 7.45 -2.23 3.27
N VAL A 210 8.19 -3.24 2.80
CA VAL A 210 7.61 -4.54 2.42
C VAL A 210 7.09 -5.31 3.63
N GLU A 211 7.81 -5.29 4.76
CA GLU A 211 7.34 -5.86 6.04
C GLU A 211 6.00 -5.22 6.42
N LEU A 212 5.92 -3.88 6.43
CA LEU A 212 4.67 -3.16 6.74
C LEU A 212 3.52 -3.59 5.80
N THR A 213 3.77 -3.70 4.49
CA THR A 213 2.75 -4.10 3.51
C THR A 213 2.26 -5.54 3.71
N ILE A 214 3.17 -6.51 3.93
CA ILE A 214 2.79 -7.91 4.16
C ILE A 214 2.03 -8.05 5.47
N GLY A 215 2.51 -7.41 6.53
CA GLY A 215 1.87 -7.46 7.85
C GLY A 215 0.43 -6.93 7.82
N GLN A 216 0.20 -5.80 7.15
CA GLN A 216 -1.15 -5.25 6.93
C GLN A 216 -2.02 -6.22 6.10
N ALA A 217 -1.48 -6.78 5.03
CA ALA A 217 -2.21 -7.69 4.15
C ALA A 217 -2.65 -8.97 4.87
N LEU A 218 -1.78 -9.54 5.70
CA LEU A 218 -2.08 -10.71 6.55
C LEU A 218 -3.22 -10.40 7.53
N TRP A 219 -3.14 -9.24 8.21
CA TRP A 219 -4.18 -8.82 9.15
C TRP A 219 -5.55 -8.63 8.46
N VAL A 220 -5.58 -7.90 7.35
CA VAL A 220 -6.81 -7.70 6.56
C VAL A 220 -7.35 -9.03 6.03
N GLY A 221 -6.47 -9.92 5.56
CA GLY A 221 -6.84 -11.27 5.11
C GLY A 221 -7.48 -12.11 6.22
N TYR A 222 -6.91 -12.07 7.43
CA TYR A 222 -7.46 -12.74 8.62
C TYR A 222 -8.85 -12.20 8.96
N LEU A 223 -9.03 -10.87 9.02
CA LEU A 223 -10.32 -10.26 9.33
C LEU A 223 -11.40 -10.64 8.31
N ARG A 224 -11.05 -10.65 7.01
CA ARG A 224 -11.96 -11.07 5.94
C ARG A 224 -12.38 -12.53 6.12
N ALA A 225 -11.42 -13.44 6.31
CA ALA A 225 -11.72 -14.87 6.47
C ALA A 225 -12.59 -15.13 7.71
N MET A 226 -12.37 -14.40 8.81
CA MET A 226 -13.22 -14.45 10.00
C MET A 226 -14.64 -13.95 9.74
N GLN A 227 -14.81 -12.90 8.94
CA GLN A 227 -16.12 -12.39 8.55
C GLN A 227 -16.88 -13.41 7.70
N GLU A 228 -16.25 -13.96 6.66
CA GLU A 228 -16.87 -14.93 5.75
C GLU A 228 -17.38 -16.18 6.49
N ARG A 229 -16.64 -16.64 7.51
CA ARG A 229 -17.06 -17.75 8.36
C ARG A 229 -18.33 -17.45 9.17
N ARG A 230 -18.45 -16.22 9.69
CA ARG A 230 -19.63 -15.78 10.46
C ARG A 230 -20.88 -15.69 9.60
N GLU A 231 -20.72 -15.27 8.35
CA GLU A 231 -21.83 -15.13 7.40
C GLU A 231 -22.34 -16.49 6.86
N GLY A 232 -21.84 -17.62 7.40
CA GLY A 232 -22.29 -18.95 7.01
C GLY A 232 -21.69 -19.44 5.69
N SER A 233 -20.70 -18.71 5.15
CA SER A 233 -19.86 -19.19 4.04
C SER A 233 -18.81 -20.22 4.50
N ALA A 234 -18.81 -20.55 5.81
CA ALA A 234 -18.03 -21.61 6.44
C ALA A 234 -18.35 -22.97 5.82
N GLY A 235 -17.57 -23.38 4.83
CA GLY A 235 -17.78 -24.63 4.10
C GLY A 235 -17.19 -24.68 2.69
N ASN A 236 -16.69 -23.54 2.17
CA ASN A 236 -15.93 -23.56 0.93
C ASN A 236 -14.53 -24.18 1.16
N VAL A 237 -14.09 -25.07 0.26
CA VAL A 237 -12.83 -25.85 0.42
C VAL A 237 -11.60 -24.94 0.47
N ASP A 238 -11.71 -23.72 -0.03
CA ASP A 238 -10.63 -22.73 -0.10
C ASP A 238 -10.54 -21.82 1.14
N GLN A 239 -11.41 -21.97 2.15
CA GLN A 239 -11.32 -21.13 3.35
C GLN A 239 -10.15 -21.56 4.27
N PRO A 240 -9.43 -20.59 4.87
CA PRO A 240 -8.39 -20.90 5.85
C PRO A 240 -8.96 -21.69 7.03
N THR A 241 -8.24 -22.72 7.45
CA THR A 241 -8.49 -23.50 8.69
C THR A 241 -8.11 -22.69 9.94
N ASP A 242 -8.54 -23.13 11.13
CA ASP A 242 -8.20 -22.43 12.40
C ASP A 242 -6.68 -22.28 12.61
N PRO A 243 -5.86 -23.33 12.38
CA PRO A 243 -4.41 -23.19 12.47
C PRO A 243 -3.84 -22.17 11.48
N GLN A 244 -4.38 -22.10 10.26
CA GLN A 244 -3.94 -21.13 9.26
C GLN A 244 -4.31 -19.69 9.64
N LEU A 245 -5.49 -19.49 10.24
CA LEU A 245 -5.89 -18.17 10.74
C LEU A 245 -5.00 -17.71 11.89
N GLU A 246 -4.67 -18.62 12.82
CA GLU A 246 -3.72 -18.32 13.89
C GLU A 246 -2.32 -18.02 13.35
N GLU A 247 -1.84 -18.79 12.38
CA GLU A 247 -0.55 -18.52 11.70
C GLU A 247 -0.55 -17.14 11.03
N MET A 248 -1.63 -16.79 10.31
CA MET A 248 -1.76 -15.47 9.68
C MET A 248 -1.71 -14.34 10.71
N LYS A 249 -2.41 -14.49 11.84
CA LYS A 249 -2.44 -13.50 12.92
C LYS A 249 -1.07 -13.34 13.58
N THR A 250 -0.41 -14.43 13.95
CA THR A 250 0.94 -14.41 14.54
C THR A 250 1.96 -13.83 13.57
N ALA A 251 1.88 -14.19 12.28
CA ALA A 251 2.76 -13.64 11.26
C ALA A 251 2.52 -12.14 11.04
N ALA A 252 1.26 -11.69 11.02
CA ALA A 252 0.92 -10.28 10.90
C ALA A 252 1.55 -9.46 12.04
N GLU A 253 1.37 -9.90 13.29
CA GLU A 253 1.93 -9.25 14.47
C GLU A 253 3.46 -9.14 14.40
N ALA A 254 4.14 -10.27 14.16
CA ALA A 254 5.60 -10.31 14.13
C ALA A 254 6.19 -9.45 13.01
N ILE A 255 5.61 -9.51 11.80
CA ILE A 255 6.10 -8.77 10.63
C ILE A 255 5.81 -7.26 10.78
N LEU A 256 4.62 -6.88 11.28
CA LEU A 256 4.30 -5.48 11.55
C LEU A 256 5.25 -4.87 12.58
N GLN A 257 5.49 -5.58 13.68
CA GLN A 257 6.41 -5.14 14.73
C GLN A 257 7.81 -4.86 14.16
N GLN A 258 8.38 -5.82 13.40
CA GLN A 258 9.70 -5.67 12.79
C GLN A 258 9.76 -4.49 11.81
N GLY A 259 8.74 -4.36 10.95
CA GLY A 259 8.67 -3.26 9.99
C GLY A 259 8.54 -1.91 10.67
N ILE A 260 7.74 -1.79 11.73
CA ILE A 260 7.54 -0.54 12.49
C ILE A 260 8.85 -0.16 13.17
N GLU A 261 9.50 -1.10 13.86
CA GLU A 261 10.79 -0.88 14.53
C GLU A 261 11.87 -0.38 13.57
N ARG A 262 11.89 -0.92 12.36
CA ARG A 262 12.83 -0.52 11.31
C ARG A 262 12.50 0.84 10.72
N MET A 263 11.22 1.14 10.50
CA MET A 263 10.80 2.33 9.76
C MET A 263 10.65 3.56 10.63
N GLN A 264 10.37 3.41 11.92
CA GLN A 264 10.20 4.53 12.87
C GLN A 264 11.45 5.42 12.98
N VAL A 265 12.64 4.87 12.76
CA VAL A 265 13.90 5.64 12.79
C VAL A 265 13.98 6.70 11.68
N ASN A 266 13.20 6.53 10.61
CA ASN A 266 13.10 7.49 9.50
C ASN A 266 12.00 8.54 9.73
N GLY A 267 11.34 8.51 10.90
CA GLY A 267 10.23 9.38 11.25
C GLY A 267 8.87 8.90 10.72
N ALA A 268 7.84 9.69 11.00
CA ALA A 268 6.47 9.38 10.62
C ALA A 268 6.27 9.43 9.09
N SER A 269 5.56 8.43 8.57
CA SER A 269 5.10 8.39 7.18
C SER A 269 3.71 7.79 7.13
N GLU A 270 2.96 8.04 6.05
CA GLU A 270 1.61 7.49 5.89
C GLU A 270 1.61 5.95 5.97
N THR A 271 2.60 5.30 5.34
CA THR A 271 2.75 3.85 5.36
C THR A 271 3.01 3.33 6.77
N LEU A 272 3.86 4.01 7.55
CA LEU A 272 4.13 3.66 8.94
C LEU A 272 2.86 3.82 9.79
N ILE A 273 2.16 4.94 9.67
CA ILE A 273 0.92 5.20 10.41
C ILE A 273 -0.12 4.11 10.15
N ARG A 274 -0.35 3.73 8.89
CA ARG A 274 -1.28 2.65 8.53
C ARG A 274 -0.89 1.32 9.17
N ALA A 275 0.41 1.02 9.25
CA ALA A 275 0.90 -0.20 9.86
C ALA A 275 0.76 -0.19 11.38
N THR A 276 1.08 0.94 12.02
CA THR A 276 0.91 1.12 13.46
C THR A 276 -0.55 1.00 13.86
N LEU A 277 -1.49 1.55 13.07
CA LEU A 277 -2.92 1.36 13.29
C LEU A 277 -3.34 -0.10 13.16
N ALA A 278 -2.85 -0.81 12.13
CA ALA A 278 -3.14 -2.24 11.94
C ALA A 278 -2.59 -3.09 13.11
N LEU A 279 -1.39 -2.79 13.60
CA LEU A 279 -0.80 -3.48 14.74
C LEU A 279 -1.57 -3.17 16.03
N ALA A 280 -1.93 -1.90 16.28
CA ALA A 280 -2.74 -1.51 17.43
C ALA A 280 -4.11 -2.20 17.41
N ASP A 281 -4.78 -2.26 16.25
CA ASP A 281 -6.02 -3.02 16.09
C ASP A 281 -5.83 -4.50 16.44
N LEU A 282 -4.76 -5.14 15.93
CA LEU A 282 -4.43 -6.53 16.25
C LEU A 282 -4.18 -6.73 17.76
N LYS A 283 -3.41 -5.84 18.38
CA LYS A 283 -3.12 -5.87 19.82
C LYS A 283 -4.41 -5.77 20.65
N VAL A 284 -5.34 -4.89 20.26
CA VAL A 284 -6.68 -4.83 20.89
C VAL A 284 -7.47 -6.12 20.68
N ASP A 285 -7.41 -6.74 19.50
CA ASP A 285 -8.08 -8.01 19.21
C ASP A 285 -7.49 -9.19 19.99
N THR A 286 -6.25 -9.08 20.48
CA THR A 286 -5.53 -10.09 21.28
C THR A 286 -5.41 -9.73 22.76
N SER A 287 -6.23 -8.77 23.24
CA SER A 287 -6.26 -8.31 24.63
C SER A 287 -4.96 -7.69 25.15
N GLN A 288 -4.10 -7.20 24.26
CA GLN A 288 -2.87 -6.47 24.59
C GLN A 288 -3.14 -4.95 24.56
N PHE A 289 -4.02 -4.47 25.44
CA PHE A 289 -4.57 -3.11 25.37
C PHE A 289 -3.53 -2.01 25.68
N ASP A 290 -2.69 -2.23 26.69
CA ASP A 290 -1.61 -1.29 27.05
C ASP A 290 -0.62 -1.10 25.89
N ASP A 291 -0.20 -2.20 25.25
CA ASP A 291 0.70 -2.17 24.09
C ASP A 291 0.07 -1.40 22.92
N ALA A 292 -1.23 -1.61 22.67
CA ALA A 292 -1.95 -0.87 21.63
C ALA A 292 -1.95 0.64 21.90
N ILE A 293 -2.24 1.06 23.13
CA ILE A 293 -2.24 2.48 23.52
C ILE A 293 -0.82 3.06 23.40
N GLN A 294 0.20 2.35 23.88
CA GLN A 294 1.58 2.79 23.79
C GLN A 294 2.02 3.02 22.34
N LEU A 295 1.63 2.13 21.41
CA LEU A 295 1.91 2.30 19.98
C LEU A 295 1.20 3.54 19.40
N LEU A 296 -0.04 3.80 19.81
CA LEU A 296 -0.82 4.93 19.33
C LEU A 296 -0.27 6.26 19.85
N GLU A 297 0.23 6.28 21.08
CA GLU A 297 0.71 7.46 21.80
C GLU A 297 2.22 7.72 21.65
N ASP A 298 2.94 6.90 20.87
CA ASP A 298 4.37 7.13 20.64
C ASP A 298 4.65 8.60 20.28
N PRO A 299 5.56 9.30 20.99
CA PRO A 299 5.71 10.74 20.84
C PRO A 299 6.15 11.21 19.45
N ALA A 300 6.85 10.36 18.70
CA ALA A 300 7.45 10.73 17.42
C ALA A 300 6.60 10.27 16.22
N THR A 301 6.03 9.07 16.31
CA THR A 301 5.41 8.36 15.19
C THR A 301 4.01 7.84 15.48
N GLY A 302 3.55 7.96 16.73
CA GLY A 302 2.25 7.48 17.19
C GLY A 302 1.09 8.16 16.46
N PRO A 303 0.18 7.41 15.83
CA PRO A 303 -0.96 7.99 15.12
C PRO A 303 -1.80 8.95 15.97
N LEU A 304 -2.06 8.64 17.24
CA LEU A 304 -2.85 9.49 18.14
C LEU A 304 -2.11 10.79 18.48
N THR A 305 -0.81 10.70 18.76
CA THR A 305 0.04 11.88 18.96
C THR A 305 0.03 12.79 17.72
N LEU A 306 0.16 12.21 16.53
CA LEU A 306 0.12 12.97 15.27
C LEU A 306 -1.25 13.60 15.02
N ALA A 307 -2.35 12.92 15.39
CA ALA A 307 -3.72 13.43 15.24
C ALA A 307 -3.98 14.62 16.17
N ASN A 308 -3.57 14.51 17.43
CA ASN A 308 -3.67 15.57 18.43
C ASN A 308 -2.83 16.81 18.05
N ASN A 309 -1.71 16.60 17.35
CA ASN A 309 -0.86 17.67 16.84
C ASN A 309 -1.30 18.20 15.46
N HIS A 310 -2.46 17.76 14.93
CA HIS A 310 -2.99 18.14 13.63
C HIS A 310 -2.00 17.94 12.46
N SER A 311 -1.22 16.85 12.51
CA SER A 311 -0.21 16.54 11.49
C SER A 311 -0.82 16.48 10.09
N PRO A 312 -0.19 17.11 9.07
CA PRO A 312 -0.66 17.03 7.69
C PRO A 312 -0.61 15.59 7.13
N LEU A 313 0.17 14.69 7.73
CA LEU A 313 0.27 13.29 7.33
C LEU A 313 -1.06 12.52 7.47
N LEU A 314 -1.99 13.02 8.28
CA LEU A 314 -3.29 12.38 8.52
C LEU A 314 -4.43 13.00 7.70
N GLN A 315 -4.17 14.13 7.02
CA GLN A 315 -5.20 14.87 6.29
C GLN A 315 -5.52 14.19 4.95
N GLY A 316 -6.82 14.16 4.59
CA GLY A 316 -7.29 13.70 3.27
C GLY A 316 -7.29 12.18 3.03
N SER A 317 -6.78 11.38 3.97
CA SER A 317 -6.54 9.93 3.79
C SER A 317 -7.46 9.02 4.63
N GLY A 318 -8.41 9.61 5.37
CA GLY A 318 -9.27 8.90 6.34
C GLY A 318 -8.54 8.44 7.61
N LEU A 319 -7.24 8.75 7.73
CA LEU A 319 -6.39 8.25 8.82
C LEU A 319 -6.72 8.88 10.18
N THR A 320 -7.16 10.13 10.22
CA THR A 320 -7.63 10.76 11.46
C THR A 320 -8.80 9.99 12.07
N GLU A 321 -9.79 9.64 11.26
CA GLU A 321 -10.95 8.85 11.71
C GLU A 321 -10.52 7.46 12.17
N ALA A 322 -9.70 6.76 11.37
CA ALA A 322 -9.18 5.44 11.74
C ALA A 322 -8.39 5.48 13.06
N THR A 323 -7.57 6.52 13.26
CA THR A 323 -6.80 6.74 14.49
C THR A 323 -7.68 6.85 15.71
N TYR A 324 -8.65 7.78 15.71
CA TYR A 324 -9.52 7.95 16.87
C TYR A 324 -10.41 6.74 17.10
N ARG A 325 -10.84 6.04 16.06
CA ARG A 325 -11.59 4.78 16.20
C ARG A 325 -10.77 3.71 16.90
N THR A 326 -9.54 3.44 16.45
CA THR A 326 -8.66 2.44 17.05
C THR A 326 -8.28 2.83 18.48
N ALA A 327 -7.99 4.12 18.72
CA ALA A 327 -7.72 4.64 20.06
C ALA A 327 -8.92 4.50 21.01
N LEU A 328 -10.12 4.82 20.56
CA LEU A 328 -11.34 4.67 21.35
C LEU A 328 -11.58 3.20 21.71
N ARG A 329 -11.39 2.29 20.75
CA ARG A 329 -11.53 0.85 20.97
C ARG A 329 -10.53 0.34 22.02
N ALA A 330 -9.27 0.75 21.93
CA ALA A 330 -8.23 0.40 22.90
C ALA A 330 -8.52 0.97 24.29
N ALA A 331 -8.91 2.25 24.37
CA ALA A 331 -9.20 2.94 25.62
C ALA A 331 -10.38 2.29 26.37
N ILE A 332 -11.47 2.00 25.67
CA ILE A 332 -12.65 1.35 26.25
C ILE A 332 -12.32 -0.05 26.74
N ALA A 333 -11.58 -0.84 25.94
CA ALA A 333 -11.22 -2.20 26.31
C ALA A 333 -10.29 -2.25 27.54
N ARG A 334 -9.46 -1.22 27.74
CA ARG A 334 -8.56 -1.08 28.91
C ARG A 334 -9.27 -0.61 30.19
N LEU A 335 -10.42 0.08 30.10
CA LEU A 335 -11.12 0.67 31.26
C LEU A 335 -11.16 -0.21 32.52
N PRO A 336 -11.44 -1.53 32.42
CA PRO A 336 -11.56 -2.38 33.62
C PRO A 336 -10.23 -2.60 34.36
N GLU A 337 -9.11 -2.44 33.66
CA GLU A 337 -7.76 -2.67 34.16
C GLU A 337 -7.03 -1.35 34.48
N ALA A 338 -7.70 -0.21 34.26
CA ALA A 338 -7.11 1.11 34.46
C ALA A 338 -6.81 1.37 35.95
N ALA A 339 -5.56 1.77 36.24
CA ALA A 339 -5.17 2.17 37.60
C ALA A 339 -5.95 3.40 38.11
N ASP A 340 -6.35 4.29 37.19
CA ASP A 340 -7.27 5.40 37.44
C ASP A 340 -8.46 5.30 36.46
N PRO A 341 -9.56 4.64 36.86
CA PRO A 341 -10.74 4.46 36.01
C PRO A 341 -11.40 5.77 35.59
N GLN A 342 -11.35 6.81 36.42
CA GLN A 342 -11.99 8.09 36.11
C GLN A 342 -11.20 8.84 35.04
N ALA A 343 -9.87 8.86 35.15
CA ALA A 343 -9.01 9.45 34.13
C ALA A 343 -9.12 8.69 32.80
N ALA A 344 -9.12 7.35 32.85
CA ALA A 344 -9.27 6.51 31.65
C ALA A 344 -10.64 6.71 30.97
N MET A 345 -11.72 6.81 31.75
CA MET A 345 -13.06 7.16 31.26
C MET A 345 -13.06 8.53 30.57
N THR A 346 -12.48 9.54 31.23
CA THR A 346 -12.38 10.90 30.68
C THR A 346 -11.61 10.90 29.36
N ALA A 347 -10.51 10.15 29.27
CA ALA A 347 -9.75 10.00 28.04
C ALA A 347 -10.58 9.37 26.91
N ALA A 348 -11.30 8.27 27.19
CA ALA A 348 -12.15 7.60 26.21
C ALA A 348 -13.25 8.53 25.67
N ILE A 349 -13.89 9.32 26.53
CA ILE A 349 -14.92 10.30 26.12
C ILE A 349 -14.31 11.39 25.25
N ASN A 350 -13.15 11.93 25.63
CA ASN A 350 -12.46 12.92 24.81
C ASN A 350 -12.10 12.36 23.43
N THR A 351 -11.65 11.10 23.34
CA THR A 351 -11.37 10.44 22.06
C THR A 351 -12.64 10.25 21.22
N MET A 352 -13.78 9.93 21.85
CA MET A 352 -15.08 9.84 21.17
C MET A 352 -15.51 11.19 20.58
N ASP A 353 -15.31 12.29 21.32
CA ASP A 353 -15.58 13.64 20.83
C ASP A 353 -14.66 14.02 19.67
N GLN A 354 -13.37 13.67 19.75
CA GLN A 354 -12.40 13.86 18.66
C GLN A 354 -12.78 13.06 17.41
N LEU A 355 -13.22 11.81 17.57
CA LEU A 355 -13.74 10.99 16.47
C LEU A 355 -14.94 11.66 15.80
N ARG A 356 -15.92 12.12 16.59
CA ARG A 356 -17.09 12.82 16.07
C ARG A 356 -16.70 14.08 15.28
N GLN A 357 -15.77 14.87 15.80
CA GLN A 357 -15.26 16.06 15.11
C GLN A 357 -14.56 15.70 13.80
N ALA A 358 -13.76 14.64 13.79
CA ALA A 358 -13.05 14.17 12.59
C ALA A 358 -14.01 13.68 11.49
N VAL A 359 -15.10 13.01 11.88
CA VAL A 359 -16.11 12.49 10.94
C VAL A 359 -17.00 13.61 10.36
N GLY A 360 -17.22 14.67 11.13
CA GLY A 360 -18.01 15.86 10.76
C GLY A 360 -19.52 15.68 10.92
N ASP A 361 -20.26 16.79 10.96
CA ASP A 361 -21.72 16.83 11.18
C ASP A 361 -22.55 16.80 9.88
N THR A 362 -21.96 16.32 8.78
CA THR A 362 -22.72 16.11 7.54
C THR A 362 -23.64 14.88 7.68
N PRO A 363 -24.71 14.75 6.88
CA PRO A 363 -25.51 13.53 6.85
C PRO A 363 -24.67 12.26 6.65
N GLU A 364 -23.64 12.32 5.83
CA GLU A 364 -22.69 11.24 5.57
C GLU A 364 -21.79 10.97 6.79
N GLY A 365 -21.30 12.03 7.44
CA GLY A 365 -20.53 11.92 8.68
C GLY A 365 -21.35 11.27 9.78
N ARG A 366 -22.59 11.71 10.01
CA ARG A 366 -23.48 11.08 11.00
C ARG A 366 -23.72 9.59 10.72
N LYS A 367 -23.88 9.19 9.46
CA LYS A 367 -24.00 7.77 9.09
C LYS A 367 -22.73 6.97 9.39
N ARG A 368 -21.55 7.52 9.08
CA ARG A 368 -20.27 6.89 9.41
C ARG A 368 -20.09 6.73 10.93
N LEU A 369 -20.42 7.77 11.70
CA LEU A 369 -20.31 7.74 13.16
C LEU A 369 -21.20 6.64 13.77
N VAL A 370 -22.45 6.52 13.31
CA VAL A 370 -23.34 5.42 13.71
C VAL A 370 -22.75 4.06 13.35
N ALA A 371 -22.17 3.90 12.15
CA ALA A 371 -21.51 2.66 11.76
C ALA A 371 -20.32 2.32 12.69
N VAL A 372 -19.50 3.31 13.07
CA VAL A 372 -18.40 3.11 14.02
C VAL A 372 -18.91 2.62 15.37
N TYR A 373 -19.99 3.23 15.88
CA TYR A 373 -20.60 2.85 17.14
C TYR A 373 -21.20 1.42 17.12
N ILE A 374 -21.84 1.04 16.02
CA ILE A 374 -22.32 -0.33 15.81
C ILE A 374 -21.14 -1.32 15.79
N HIS A 375 -20.06 -0.98 15.08
CA HIS A 375 -18.86 -1.82 15.04
C HIS A 375 -18.21 -1.96 16.42
N LEU A 376 -18.13 -0.89 17.19
CA LEU A 376 -17.58 -0.91 18.55
C LEU A 376 -18.36 -1.84 19.48
N ALA A 377 -19.70 -1.80 19.41
CA ALA A 377 -20.56 -2.72 20.15
C ALA A 377 -20.35 -4.19 19.74
N ALA A 378 -20.23 -4.45 18.43
CA ALA A 378 -19.98 -5.79 17.91
C ALA A 378 -18.59 -6.32 18.29
N ASP A 379 -17.57 -5.46 18.28
CA ASP A 379 -16.19 -5.79 18.67
C ASP A 379 -16.11 -6.13 20.16
N LEU A 380 -16.78 -5.36 21.02
CA LEU A 380 -16.87 -5.69 22.43
C LEU A 380 -17.53 -7.06 22.63
N ARG A 381 -18.66 -7.33 21.95
CA ARG A 381 -19.33 -8.63 22.04
C ARG A 381 -18.38 -9.77 21.66
N LYS A 382 -17.62 -9.61 20.57
CA LYS A 382 -16.59 -10.56 20.14
C LYS A 382 -15.52 -10.75 21.23
N GLN A 383 -15.01 -9.67 21.78
CA GLN A 383 -13.99 -9.74 22.84
C GLN A 383 -14.54 -10.49 24.07
N MET A 384 -15.78 -10.22 24.47
CA MET A 384 -16.45 -10.93 25.56
C MET A 384 -16.64 -12.43 25.28
N GLU A 385 -17.01 -12.82 24.05
CA GLU A 385 -17.16 -14.23 23.65
C GLU A 385 -15.83 -15.00 23.74
N LEU A 386 -14.73 -14.37 23.32
CA LEU A 386 -13.39 -14.97 23.28
C LEU A 386 -12.64 -14.89 24.63
N ALA A 387 -13.07 -14.00 25.52
CA ALA A 387 -12.46 -13.78 26.82
C ALA A 387 -12.76 -14.89 27.83
N THR A 388 -11.85 -15.06 28.80
CA THR A 388 -12.12 -15.86 30.01
C THR A 388 -13.28 -15.24 30.82
N PRO A 389 -13.94 -15.99 31.71
CA PRO A 389 -15.05 -15.46 32.51
C PRO A 389 -14.70 -14.18 33.28
N GLU A 390 -13.47 -14.07 33.78
CA GLU A 390 -12.96 -12.90 34.50
C GLU A 390 -12.81 -11.70 33.57
N VAL A 391 -12.12 -11.87 32.43
CA VAL A 391 -11.92 -10.80 31.44
C VAL A 391 -13.26 -10.37 30.83
N ARG A 392 -14.18 -11.31 30.58
CA ARG A 392 -15.54 -11.04 30.09
C ARG A 392 -16.31 -10.12 31.04
N ARG A 393 -16.27 -10.41 32.36
CA ARG A 393 -16.94 -9.57 33.37
C ARG A 393 -16.33 -8.18 33.40
N SER A 394 -15.00 -8.11 33.42
CA SER A 394 -14.24 -6.86 33.38
C SER A 394 -14.68 -5.97 32.20
N LEU A 395 -14.62 -6.52 30.97
CA LEU A 395 -14.98 -5.80 29.75
C LEU A 395 -16.42 -5.29 29.78
N ALA A 396 -17.37 -6.08 30.28
CA ALA A 396 -18.76 -5.67 30.39
C ALA A 396 -18.97 -4.52 31.37
N GLU A 397 -18.31 -4.55 32.52
CA GLU A 397 -18.39 -3.48 33.53
C GLU A 397 -17.80 -2.16 33.00
N GLY A 398 -16.63 -2.22 32.36
CA GLY A 398 -16.00 -1.03 31.76
C GLY A 398 -16.86 -0.42 30.65
N PHE A 399 -17.46 -1.25 29.81
CA PHE A 399 -18.31 -0.78 28.72
C PHE A 399 -19.66 -0.24 29.22
N GLU A 400 -20.28 -0.87 30.22
CA GLU A 400 -21.48 -0.34 30.86
C GLU A 400 -21.22 1.05 31.46
N LEU A 401 -20.10 1.21 32.18
CA LEU A 401 -19.71 2.51 32.74
C LEU A 401 -19.56 3.57 31.64
N PHE A 402 -18.91 3.21 30.53
CA PHE A 402 -18.74 4.09 29.37
C PHE A 402 -20.09 4.50 28.77
N LEU A 403 -20.97 3.54 28.49
CA LEU A 403 -22.29 3.80 27.93
C LEU A 403 -23.15 4.69 28.84
N ARG A 404 -23.11 4.49 30.16
CA ARG A 404 -23.84 5.34 31.12
C ARG A 404 -23.33 6.78 31.04
N GLN A 405 -22.02 6.97 31.09
CA GLN A 405 -21.42 8.29 31.07
C GLN A 405 -21.70 9.03 29.75
N VAL A 406 -21.64 8.32 28.61
CA VAL A 406 -22.01 8.87 27.30
C VAL A 406 -23.50 9.20 27.22
N GLY A 407 -24.36 8.34 27.75
CA GLY A 407 -25.81 8.56 27.77
C GLY A 407 -26.22 9.75 28.63
N GLU A 408 -25.64 9.90 29.82
CA GLU A 408 -25.88 11.02 30.74
C GLU A 408 -25.33 12.34 30.20
N GLY A 409 -24.22 12.30 29.47
CA GLY A 409 -23.55 13.48 28.91
C GLY A 409 -24.09 13.95 27.55
N SER A 410 -24.95 13.17 26.88
CA SER A 410 -25.39 13.45 25.51
C SER A 410 -26.86 13.89 25.41
N THR A 411 -27.12 14.86 24.54
CA THR A 411 -28.48 15.27 24.14
C THR A 411 -28.82 14.83 22.72
N GLU A 412 -27.92 14.13 22.05
CA GLU A 412 -28.08 13.75 20.64
C GLU A 412 -28.86 12.45 20.51
N THR A 413 -30.00 12.50 19.81
CA THR A 413 -30.89 11.35 19.62
C THR A 413 -30.16 10.12 19.07
N ASN A 414 -29.22 10.31 18.13
CA ASN A 414 -28.49 9.19 17.53
C ASN A 414 -27.55 8.50 18.54
N VAL A 415 -26.89 9.28 19.40
CA VAL A 415 -26.02 8.75 20.46
C VAL A 415 -26.86 8.03 21.51
N LEU A 416 -27.97 8.64 21.95
CA LEU A 416 -28.88 8.03 22.92
C LEU A 416 -29.51 6.74 22.41
N SER A 417 -29.92 6.70 21.12
CA SER A 417 -30.45 5.49 20.48
C SER A 417 -29.40 4.38 20.45
N TRP A 418 -28.17 4.69 20.06
CA TRP A 418 -27.07 3.72 20.06
C TRP A 418 -26.74 3.19 21.46
N VAL A 419 -26.69 4.08 22.46
CA VAL A 419 -26.47 3.68 23.87
C VAL A 419 -27.56 2.69 24.31
N ALA A 420 -28.83 2.99 24.02
CA ALA A 420 -29.95 2.11 24.37
C ALA A 420 -29.89 0.75 23.65
N GLU A 421 -29.63 0.73 22.34
CA GLU A 421 -29.47 -0.50 21.54
C GLU A 421 -28.30 -1.37 22.03
N THR A 422 -27.21 -0.72 22.45
CA THR A 422 -26.03 -1.44 22.94
C THR A 422 -26.27 -2.02 24.33
N PHE A 423 -26.93 -1.29 25.24
CA PHE A 423 -27.37 -1.85 26.52
C PHE A 423 -28.31 -3.04 26.35
N PHE A 424 -29.26 -2.96 25.41
CA PHE A 424 -30.17 -4.06 25.10
C PHE A 424 -29.38 -5.30 24.62
N SER A 425 -28.46 -5.10 23.67
CA SER A 425 -27.62 -6.18 23.11
C SER A 425 -26.70 -6.83 24.16
N LEU A 426 -26.14 -6.02 25.08
CA LEU A 426 -25.35 -6.51 26.20
C LEU A 426 -26.19 -7.40 27.13
N GLY A 427 -27.41 -6.96 27.48
CA GLY A 427 -28.33 -7.72 28.31
C GLY A 427 -28.72 -9.07 27.70
N GLU A 428 -28.98 -9.12 26.39
CA GLU A 428 -29.26 -10.37 25.67
C GLU A 428 -28.06 -11.34 25.66
N GLY A 429 -26.84 -10.81 25.55
CA GLY A 429 -25.60 -11.59 25.65
C GLY A 429 -25.43 -12.31 26.99
N PHE A 430 -25.84 -11.68 28.09
CA PHE A 430 -25.84 -12.32 29.41
C PHE A 430 -27.01 -13.29 29.63
N ALA A 431 -28.19 -12.98 29.08
CA ALA A 431 -29.37 -13.83 29.20
C ALA A 431 -29.26 -15.14 28.41
N SER A 432 -28.57 -15.12 27.26
CA SER A 432 -28.32 -16.31 26.43
C SER A 432 -27.27 -17.26 27.03
N GLY A 433 -26.32 -16.75 27.82
CA GLY A 433 -25.35 -17.54 28.59
C GLY A 433 -25.91 -18.22 29.85
N GLN A 434 -27.15 -17.90 30.27
CA GLN A 434 -27.82 -18.57 31.40
C GLN A 434 -28.66 -19.79 30.98
N LYS A 435 -28.66 -20.16 29.70
CA LYS A 435 -29.35 -21.37 29.20
C LYS A 435 -28.45 -22.62 29.22
N GLU A 436 -27.75 -22.90 30.33
CA GLU A 436 -27.38 -24.27 30.69
C GLU A 436 -27.70 -24.58 32.16
N LEU A 437 -28.90 -25.18 32.31
CA LEU A 437 -29.39 -26.20 33.26
C LEU A 437 -29.64 -25.83 34.74
N PRO A 438 -30.73 -26.32 35.40
CA PRO A 438 -31.03 -27.78 35.54
C PRO A 438 -32.56 -28.12 35.61
N PRO A 439 -33.04 -29.37 35.86
CA PRO A 439 -32.40 -30.60 36.36
C PRO A 439 -31.71 -31.47 35.32
#